data_AF-A0A925ZH05-F1
#
_entry.id   AF-A0A925ZH05-F1
#
_cell.length_a   1.000
_cell.length_b   1.000
_cell.length_c   1.000
_cell.angle_alpha   90.00
_cell.angle_beta   90.00
_cell.angle_gamma   90.00
#
_symmetry.space_group_name_H-M   'P 1'
#
loop_
_entity.id
_entity.type
_entity.pdbx_description
1 polymer ?
#
loop_
_entity_poly.entity_id
_entity_poly.type
_entity_poly.pdbx_seq_one_letter_code
_entity_poly.pdbx_strand_id
1 'polypeptide(L)'
;MTTQELLQHQFDDAAYQLEKVFDGLDASLDFRLTEKSMTPRETAAHLGECYVAMVKEANGEKHEWGTYEPSTTEWPAVWENMKELRAKATAAVLAKPGSESKASEFIVAHDNYHVGQMVATRMARDPDWDPYSIYNFG
;
A
#
# COMPACT_ATOMS: atom_id res chain seq x y z
N MET A 1 11.68 18.54 -12.41
CA MET A 1 11.16 17.87 -11.21
C MET A 1 10.85 18.90 -10.14
N THR A 2 9.61 19.35 -10.12
CA THR A 2 9.00 20.07 -9.00
C THR A 2 8.76 19.11 -7.83
N THR A 3 8.42 19.62 -6.64
CA THR A 3 8.03 18.77 -5.50
C THR A 3 6.83 17.88 -5.83
N GLN A 4 5.85 18.39 -6.59
CA GLN A 4 4.70 17.60 -7.03
C GLN A 4 5.09 16.52 -8.03
N GLU A 5 5.99 16.82 -8.98
CA GLU A 5 6.52 15.82 -9.93
C GLU A 5 7.29 14.72 -9.19
N LEU A 6 8.09 15.08 -8.18
CA LEU A 6 8.81 14.10 -7.35
C LEU A 6 7.82 13.23 -6.55
N LEU A 7 6.82 13.84 -5.92
CA LEU A 7 5.84 13.11 -5.12
C LEU A 7 5.01 12.15 -5.98
N GLN A 8 4.58 12.57 -7.17
CA GLN A 8 3.89 11.70 -8.12
C GLN A 8 4.79 10.51 -8.50
N HIS A 9 6.06 10.76 -8.83
CA HIS A 9 7.00 9.69 -9.16
C HIS A 9 7.16 8.69 -7.99
N GLN A 10 7.24 9.18 -6.75
CA GLN A 10 7.27 8.31 -5.57
C GLN A 10 5.99 7.48 -5.40
N PHE A 11 4.82 8.06 -5.71
CA PHE A 11 3.57 7.30 -5.71
C PHE A 11 3.55 6.20 -6.76
N ASP A 12 4.05 6.48 -7.95
CA ASP A 12 4.09 5.51 -9.05
C ASP A 12 5.05 4.36 -8.72
N ASP A 13 6.24 4.67 -8.19
CA ASP A 13 7.22 3.67 -7.77
C ASP A 13 6.69 2.78 -6.64
N ALA A 14 6.07 3.37 -5.61
CA ALA A 14 5.48 2.61 -4.52
C ALA A 14 4.28 1.77 -5.00
N ALA A 15 3.50 2.25 -5.98
CA ALA A 15 2.41 1.48 -6.59
C ALA A 15 2.96 0.21 -7.27
N TYR A 16 4.00 0.40 -8.09
CA TYR A 16 4.65 -0.70 -8.80
C TYR A 16 5.21 -1.73 -7.83
N GLN A 17 5.88 -1.29 -6.77
CA GLN A 17 6.42 -2.18 -5.74
C GLN A 17 5.31 -2.99 -5.06
N LEU A 18 4.19 -2.35 -4.68
CA LEU A 18 3.02 -3.02 -4.13
C LEU A 18 2.46 -4.06 -5.13
N GLU A 19 2.26 -3.68 -6.39
CA GLU A 19 1.79 -4.62 -7.41
C GLU A 19 2.69 -5.86 -7.49
N LYS A 20 4.01 -5.66 -7.50
CA LYS A 20 4.98 -6.76 -7.60
C LYS A 20 4.99 -7.70 -6.41
N VAL A 21 4.87 -7.19 -5.19
CA VAL A 21 4.86 -8.06 -4.02
C VAL A 21 3.55 -8.81 -3.84
N PHE A 22 2.45 -8.30 -4.40
CA PHE A 22 1.13 -8.94 -4.34
C PHE A 22 0.82 -9.83 -5.55
N ASP A 23 1.56 -9.71 -6.65
CA ASP A 23 1.37 -10.49 -7.87
C ASP A 23 1.49 -12.00 -7.64
N GLY A 24 0.51 -12.77 -8.12
CA GLY A 24 0.50 -14.24 -8.00
C GLY A 24 0.40 -14.81 -6.57
N LEU A 25 0.08 -14.00 -5.55
CA LEU A 25 -0.20 -14.51 -4.21
C LEU A 25 -1.58 -15.19 -4.18
N ASP A 26 -1.61 -16.52 -4.23
CA ASP A 26 -2.82 -17.31 -3.98
C ASP A 26 -2.65 -18.14 -2.70
N ALA A 27 -1.78 -19.15 -2.72
CA ALA A 27 -1.51 -20.03 -1.56
C ALA A 27 -0.78 -19.37 -0.37
N SER A 28 -0.45 -18.08 -0.46
CA SER A 28 0.32 -17.35 0.55
C SER A 28 -0.47 -16.21 1.19
N LEU A 29 -1.72 -15.99 0.79
CA LEU A 29 -2.54 -14.85 1.23
C LEU A 29 -2.83 -14.80 2.73
N ASP A 30 -2.84 -15.97 3.36
CA ASP A 30 -3.11 -16.13 4.79
C ASP A 30 -1.87 -16.58 5.59
N PHE A 31 -0.70 -16.59 4.94
CA PHE A 31 0.56 -16.88 5.62
C PHE A 31 0.98 -15.71 6.51
N ARG A 32 1.47 -16.02 7.70
CA ARG A 32 2.12 -15.07 8.60
C ARG A 32 3.60 -15.41 8.72
N LEU A 33 4.48 -14.42 8.50
CA LEU A 33 5.92 -14.57 8.68
C LEU A 33 6.29 -14.85 10.15
N THR A 34 5.56 -14.22 11.08
CA THR A 34 5.65 -14.45 12.54
C THR A 34 4.23 -14.45 13.13
N GLU A 35 4.04 -14.96 14.35
CA GLU A 35 2.72 -14.95 14.99
C GLU A 35 2.09 -13.54 15.11
N LYS A 36 2.92 -12.49 15.13
CA LYS A 36 2.47 -11.09 15.26
C LYS A 36 2.39 -10.33 13.94
N SER A 37 2.89 -10.89 12.83
CA SER A 37 2.84 -10.20 11.54
C SER A 37 1.46 -10.35 10.90
N MET A 38 1.01 -9.32 10.20
CA MET A 38 -0.15 -9.40 9.33
C MET A 38 0.06 -10.44 8.21
N THR A 39 -1.02 -11.05 7.75
CA THR A 39 -1.02 -11.78 6.47
C THR A 39 -0.97 -10.80 5.29
N PRO A 40 -0.69 -11.25 4.05
CA PRO A 40 -0.87 -10.42 2.87
C PRO A 40 -2.27 -9.81 2.74
N ARG A 41 -3.33 -10.59 3.00
CA ARG A 41 -4.71 -10.10 2.97
C ARG A 41 -4.94 -8.98 4.00
N GLU A 42 -4.47 -9.19 5.22
CA GLU A 42 -4.55 -8.19 6.29
C GLU A 42 -3.73 -6.94 5.98
N THR A 43 -2.56 -7.11 5.35
CA THR A 43 -1.71 -5.99 4.92
C THR A 43 -2.42 -5.13 3.87
N ALA A 44 -3.07 -5.75 2.87
CA ALA A 44 -3.86 -5.02 1.88
C ALA A 44 -5.05 -4.28 2.51
N ALA A 45 -5.75 -4.90 3.46
CA ALA A 45 -6.83 -4.26 4.21
C ALA A 45 -6.31 -3.08 5.04
N HIS A 46 -5.19 -3.25 5.75
CA HIS A 46 -4.58 -2.21 6.56
C HIS A 46 -4.13 -1.01 5.72
N LEU A 47 -3.47 -1.24 4.58
CA LEU A 47 -3.14 -0.17 3.62
C LEU A 47 -4.41 0.54 3.15
N GLY A 48 -5.49 -0.20 2.87
CA GLY A 48 -6.81 0.37 2.57
C GLY A 48 -7.28 1.37 3.63
N GLU A 49 -7.16 1.02 4.92
CA GLU A 49 -7.48 1.94 6.01
C GLU A 49 -6.61 3.20 6.01
N CYS A 50 -5.29 3.05 5.80
CA CYS A 50 -4.37 4.17 5.72
C CYS A 50 -4.77 5.16 4.62
N TYR A 51 -5.22 4.67 3.46
CA TYR A 51 -5.69 5.53 2.38
C TYR A 51 -7.03 6.21 2.69
N VAL A 52 -7.95 5.52 3.37
CA VAL A 52 -9.18 6.14 3.88
C VAL A 52 -8.84 7.27 4.84
N ALA A 53 -7.90 7.04 5.75
CA ALA A 53 -7.42 8.05 6.68
C ALA A 53 -6.82 9.25 5.94
N MET A 54 -6.04 9.01 4.89
CA MET A 54 -5.45 10.08 4.07
C MET A 54 -6.48 10.89 3.28
N VAL A 55 -7.52 10.26 2.73
CA VAL A 55 -8.63 10.98 2.09
C VAL A 55 -9.36 11.87 3.11
N LYS A 56 -9.64 11.37 4.31
CA LYS A 56 -10.26 12.14 5.40
C LYS A 56 -9.38 13.31 5.83
N GLU A 57 -8.11 13.04 6.09
CA GLU A 57 -7.14 14.05 6.51
C GLU A 57 -7.00 15.14 5.44
N ALA A 58 -6.93 14.76 4.16
CA ALA A 58 -6.93 15.72 3.07
C ALA A 58 -8.17 16.63 3.17
N ASN A 59 -9.34 16.11 3.52
CA ASN A 59 -10.58 16.87 3.72
C ASN A 59 -10.69 17.63 5.05
N GLY A 60 -9.67 17.60 5.91
CA GLY A 60 -9.71 18.21 7.24
C GLY A 60 -10.55 17.44 8.25
N GLU A 61 -10.84 16.17 7.96
CA GLU A 61 -11.57 15.25 8.83
C GLU A 61 -10.61 14.37 9.63
N LYS A 62 -11.04 13.90 10.80
CA LYS A 62 -10.28 12.94 11.61
C LYS A 62 -10.65 11.52 11.22
N HIS A 63 -9.66 10.62 11.25
CA HIS A 63 -9.89 9.19 11.11
C HIS A 63 -9.86 8.48 12.47
N GLU A 64 -10.76 7.51 12.65
CA GLU A 64 -10.79 6.61 13.80
C GLU A 64 -10.19 5.27 13.37
N TRP A 65 -9.04 4.92 13.93
CA TRP A 65 -8.29 3.71 13.55
C TRP A 65 -8.99 2.42 14.02
N GLY A 66 -8.88 1.37 13.22
CA GLY A 66 -9.52 0.08 13.46
C GLY A 66 -11.01 0.05 13.11
N THR A 67 -11.51 1.05 12.37
CA THR A 67 -12.93 1.11 11.96
C THR A 67 -13.15 0.76 10.50
N TYR A 68 -12.08 0.68 9.71
CA TYR A 68 -12.17 0.24 8.33
C TYR A 68 -12.12 -1.28 8.25
N GLU A 69 -13.12 -1.85 7.58
CA GLU A 69 -13.11 -3.22 7.12
C GLU A 69 -13.39 -3.22 5.61
N PRO A 70 -12.65 -3.99 4.80
CA PRO A 70 -13.03 -4.22 3.42
C PRO A 70 -14.45 -4.78 3.35
N SER A 71 -15.23 -4.36 2.35
CA SER A 71 -16.62 -4.81 2.17
C SER A 71 -16.76 -6.30 1.85
N THR A 72 -15.66 -6.99 1.60
CA THR A 72 -15.57 -8.41 1.27
C THR A 72 -14.23 -8.99 1.68
N THR A 73 -14.17 -10.30 1.91
CA THR A 73 -12.94 -11.04 2.20
C THR A 73 -12.30 -11.64 0.95
N GLU A 74 -12.98 -11.62 -0.19
CA GLU A 74 -12.50 -12.23 -1.44
C GLU A 74 -11.28 -11.49 -1.98
N TRP A 75 -10.18 -12.21 -2.21
CA TRP A 75 -8.88 -11.59 -2.50
C TRP A 75 -8.89 -10.61 -3.67
N PRO A 76 -9.43 -10.97 -4.86
CA PRO A 76 -9.44 -10.03 -5.98
C PRO A 76 -10.15 -8.72 -5.62
N ALA A 77 -11.25 -8.79 -4.87
CA ALA A 77 -12.01 -7.61 -4.51
C ALA A 77 -11.35 -6.79 -3.40
N VAL A 78 -10.68 -7.42 -2.42
CA VAL A 78 -9.86 -6.72 -1.42
C VAL A 78 -8.72 -5.96 -2.10
N TRP A 79 -8.03 -6.61 -3.03
CA TRP A 79 -6.92 -6.03 -3.76
C TRP A 79 -7.35 -4.85 -4.63
N GLU A 80 -8.42 -5.00 -5.42
CA GLU A 80 -8.95 -3.91 -6.25
C GLU A 80 -9.41 -2.73 -5.39
N ASN A 81 -10.12 -2.98 -4.28
CA ASN A 81 -10.56 -1.91 -3.38
C ASN A 81 -9.38 -1.14 -2.78
N MET A 82 -8.31 -1.83 -2.36
CA MET A 82 -7.09 -1.17 -1.87
C MET A 82 -6.49 -0.25 -2.94
N LYS A 83 -6.35 -0.73 -4.19
CA LYS A 83 -5.83 0.09 -5.30
C LYS A 83 -6.69 1.31 -5.58
N GLU A 84 -8.02 1.17 -5.57
CA GLU A 84 -8.93 2.29 -5.74
C GLU A 84 -8.80 3.34 -4.62
N LEU A 85 -8.67 2.89 -3.36
CA LEU A 85 -8.47 3.77 -2.22
C LEU A 85 -7.14 4.50 -2.31
N ARG A 86 -6.07 3.82 -2.73
CA ARG A 86 -4.77 4.43 -2.98
C ARG A 86 -4.83 5.51 -4.06
N ALA A 87 -5.51 5.23 -5.17
CA ALA A 87 -5.71 6.21 -6.24
C ALA A 87 -6.49 7.45 -5.75
N LYS A 88 -7.52 7.24 -4.93
CA LYS A 88 -8.29 8.34 -4.30
C LYS A 88 -7.41 9.15 -3.34
N ALA A 89 -6.61 8.50 -2.50
CA ALA A 89 -5.73 9.16 -1.53
C ALA A 89 -4.63 9.99 -2.20
N THR A 90 -3.93 9.41 -3.19
CA THR A 90 -2.88 10.10 -3.95
C THR A 90 -3.43 11.31 -4.71
N ALA A 91 -4.59 11.18 -5.37
CA ALA A 91 -5.26 12.30 -6.02
C ALA A 91 -5.67 13.40 -5.02
N ALA A 92 -6.18 13.03 -3.84
CA ALA A 92 -6.62 13.97 -2.82
C ALA A 92 -5.48 14.82 -2.25
N VAL A 93 -4.31 14.21 -2.03
CA VAL A 93 -3.13 14.94 -1.53
C VAL A 93 -2.50 15.83 -2.62
N LEU A 94 -2.42 15.36 -3.87
CA LEU A 94 -1.88 16.17 -4.97
C LEU A 94 -2.70 17.43 -5.26
N ALA A 95 -4.01 17.37 -5.02
CA ALA A 95 -4.89 18.53 -5.15
C ALA A 95 -4.72 19.59 -4.05
N LYS A 96 -3.93 19.32 -2.99
CA LYS A 96 -3.78 20.18 -1.81
C LYS A 96 -2.30 20.51 -1.55
N PRO A 97 -1.82 21.69 -2.00
CA PRO A 97 -0.47 22.17 -1.69
C PRO A 97 -0.21 22.18 -0.17
N GLY A 98 0.99 21.77 0.25
CA GLY A 98 1.37 21.72 1.67
C GLY A 98 1.08 20.38 2.36
N SER A 99 0.53 19.39 1.65
CA SER A 99 0.28 18.04 2.18
C SER A 99 1.44 17.06 1.95
N GLU A 100 2.56 17.51 1.37
CA GLU A 100 3.64 16.65 0.86
C GLU A 100 4.31 15.84 1.97
N SER A 101 4.52 16.42 3.16
CA SER A 101 5.09 15.68 4.30
C SER A 101 4.19 14.52 4.72
N LYS A 102 2.89 14.77 4.84
CA LYS A 102 1.92 13.74 5.26
C LYS A 102 1.77 12.66 4.19
N ALA A 103 1.75 13.05 2.91
CA ALA A 103 1.75 12.11 1.81
C ALA A 103 3.01 11.22 1.82
N SER A 104 4.18 11.81 2.10
CA SER A 104 5.42 11.04 2.24
C SER A 104 5.37 10.08 3.43
N GLU A 105 4.78 10.48 4.56
CA GLU A 105 4.71 9.66 5.78
C GLU A 105 3.70 8.50 5.65
N PHE A 106 2.47 8.80 5.21
CA PHE A 106 1.34 7.87 5.27
C PHE A 106 1.08 7.11 3.98
N ILE A 107 1.65 7.54 2.85
CA ILE A 107 1.56 6.81 1.59
C ILE A 107 2.95 6.27 1.26
N VAL A 108 3.91 7.12 0.91
CA VAL A 108 5.20 6.65 0.36
C VAL A 108 5.98 5.78 1.35
N ALA A 109 6.29 6.30 2.54
CA ALA A 109 7.08 5.57 3.53
C ALA A 109 6.32 4.36 4.09
N HIS A 110 5.00 4.48 4.23
CA HIS A 110 4.15 3.42 4.76
C HIS A 110 3.97 2.27 3.77
N ASP A 111 3.75 2.57 2.48
CA ASP A 111 3.74 1.60 1.39
C ASP A 111 5.08 0.86 1.36
N ASN A 112 6.21 1.59 1.37
CA ASN A 112 7.55 1.00 1.34
C ASN A 112 7.84 0.11 2.55
N TYR A 113 7.35 0.49 3.73
CA TYR A 113 7.44 -0.34 4.93
C TYR A 113 6.73 -1.68 4.74
N HIS A 114 5.50 -1.67 4.22
CA HIS A 114 4.75 -2.89 3.95
C HIS A 114 5.27 -3.68 2.75
N VAL A 115 5.80 -3.03 1.73
CA VAL A 115 6.56 -3.68 0.65
C VAL A 115 7.70 -4.50 1.24
N GLY A 116 8.48 -3.95 2.18
CA GLY A 116 9.55 -4.69 2.86
C GLY A 116 9.05 -5.93 3.61
N GLN A 117 7.93 -5.82 4.34
CA GLN A 117 7.31 -6.96 5.01
C GLN A 117 6.80 -8.02 4.02
N MET A 118 6.26 -7.57 2.89
CA MET A 118 5.76 -8.44 1.84
C MET A 118 6.89 -9.13 1.06
N VAL A 119 8.00 -8.46 0.81
CA VAL A 119 9.24 -9.07 0.27
C VAL A 119 9.71 -10.21 1.16
N ALA A 120 9.78 -10.00 2.48
CA ALA A 120 10.15 -11.05 3.42
C ALA A 120 9.16 -12.22 3.39
N THR A 121 7.86 -11.93 3.27
CA THR A 121 6.81 -12.93 3.10
C THR A 121 6.96 -13.73 1.81
N ARG A 122 7.26 -13.06 0.69
CA ARG A 122 7.51 -13.69 -0.61
C ARG A 122 8.68 -14.65 -0.54
N MET A 123 9.85 -14.18 -0.09
CA MET A 123 11.05 -15.02 0.01
C MET A 123 10.87 -16.22 0.95
N ALA A 124 10.03 -16.10 1.98
CA ALA A 124 9.73 -17.20 2.89
C ALA A 124 8.78 -18.27 2.27
N ARG A 125 7.97 -17.90 1.27
CA ARG A 125 6.95 -18.77 0.66
C ARG A 125 7.30 -19.26 -0.73
N ASP A 126 8.08 -18.49 -1.44
CA ASP A 126 8.53 -18.72 -2.80
C ASP A 126 10.03 -18.35 -2.86
N PRO A 127 10.93 -19.31 -2.55
CA PRO A 127 12.37 -19.08 -2.54
C PRO A 127 12.94 -18.69 -3.91
N ASP A 128 12.22 -19.00 -4.99
CA ASP A 128 12.61 -18.69 -6.36
C ASP A 128 12.08 -17.32 -6.83
N TRP A 129 11.29 -16.63 -6.00
CA TRP A 129 10.81 -15.28 -6.30
C TRP A 129 11.95 -14.27 -6.30
N ASP A 130 12.03 -13.45 -7.35
CA ASP A 130 13.06 -12.42 -7.47
C ASP A 130 12.69 -11.14 -6.68
N PRO A 131 13.39 -10.82 -5.57
CA PRO A 131 13.12 -9.62 -4.79
C PRO A 131 13.51 -8.33 -5.51
N TYR A 132 14.35 -8.39 -6.56
CA TYR A 132 14.72 -7.21 -7.34
C TYR A 132 13.65 -6.83 -8.37
N SER A 133 12.68 -7.70 -8.62
CA SER A 133 11.56 -7.44 -9.52
C SER A 133 10.65 -6.29 -9.07
N ILE A 134 10.77 -5.84 -7.81
CA ILE A 134 10.04 -4.69 -7.26
C ILE A 134 10.61 -3.35 -7.75
N TYR A 135 11.82 -3.31 -8.31
CA TYR A 135 12.41 -2.08 -8.80
C TYR A 135 12.02 -1.83 -10.25
N ASN A 136 11.39 -0.68 -10.50
CA ASN A 136 11.06 -0.23 -11.83
C ASN A 136 12.27 0.46 -12.48
N PHE A 137 13.14 -0.31 -13.14
CA PHE A 137 14.31 0.23 -13.86
C PHE A 137 14.00 0.77 -15.26
N GLY A 138 12.74 1.13 -15.55
CA GLY A 138 12.25 1.61 -16.85
C GLY A 138 12.22 3.13 -16.96
#